data_AF-A0A9D0GA72-F1
#
_entry.id   AF-A0A9D0GA72-F1
#
_cell.length_a   1.000
_cell.length_b   1.000
_cell.length_c   1.000
_cell.angle_alpha   90.00
_cell.angle_beta   90.00
_cell.angle_gamma   90.00
#
_symmetry.space_group_name_H-M   'P 1'
#
loop_
_entity.id
_entity.type
_entity.pdbx_description
1 polymer ?
#
loop_
_entity_poly.entity_id
_entity_poly.type
_entity_poly.pdbx_seq_one_letter_code
_entity_poly.pdbx_strand_id
1 'polypeptide(L)'
;AYGLHLEENRRPTSSVEVRTAVREISDYSALGAVVGGAVRQGVPWFSGLLLTREDPLWEEKLKALGAAMAATGAVALYHVAELTPEAELQRPPSHRQLERLVVDDLAQGYVMLSDPVQRIDLVWVGCPHASLGEIERVAERVRGRTLRVPLWLTCARPVKEAAMHAGWVSEIEAAGGSVFADACLAIAPVRTLGFETVMTPSAKGAFYLRNLARVGVRFAPLQACVTTAIRGELFDG
;
A
#
# COMPACT_ATOMS: atom_id res chain seq x y z
N ALA A 1 -24.09 -9.77 15.24
CA ALA A 1 -24.34 -10.22 13.86
C ALA A 1 -23.14 -11.04 13.40
N TYR A 2 -23.36 -12.14 12.65
CA TYR A 2 -22.28 -13.02 12.18
C TYR A 2 -21.48 -12.46 10.98
N GLY A 3 -21.83 -11.27 10.46
CA GLY A 3 -21.02 -10.53 9.49
C GLY A 3 -20.55 -11.37 8.30
N LEU A 4 -19.28 -11.24 7.92
CA LEU A 4 -18.66 -11.99 6.83
C LEU A 4 -18.49 -13.51 7.10
N HIS A 5 -18.85 -14.01 8.29
CA HIS A 5 -18.91 -15.46 8.51
C HIS A 5 -20.07 -16.09 7.71
N LEU A 6 -21.10 -15.31 7.38
CA LEU A 6 -22.22 -15.71 6.54
C LEU A 6 -21.88 -15.54 5.05
N GLU A 7 -22.14 -16.57 4.24
CA GLU A 7 -21.79 -16.57 2.81
C GLU A 7 -22.56 -15.50 2.02
N GLU A 8 -23.82 -15.25 2.39
CA GLU A 8 -24.65 -14.21 1.80
C GLU A 8 -24.04 -12.81 1.96
N ASN A 9 -23.32 -12.56 3.05
CA ASN A 9 -22.66 -11.28 3.31
C ASN A 9 -21.30 -11.15 2.59
N ARG A 10 -20.80 -12.25 2.00
CA ARG A 10 -19.58 -12.25 1.17
C ARG A 10 -19.86 -12.03 -0.32
N ARG A 11 -21.15 -11.96 -0.70
CA ARG A 11 -21.55 -11.70 -2.09
C ARG A 11 -21.17 -10.29 -2.53
N PRO A 12 -20.75 -10.09 -3.79
CA PRO A 12 -20.38 -8.77 -4.26
C PRO A 12 -21.56 -7.82 -4.23
N THR A 13 -21.30 -6.59 -3.81
CA THR A 13 -22.27 -5.49 -3.83
C THR A 13 -21.98 -4.50 -4.96
N SER A 14 -20.76 -4.53 -5.50
CA SER A 14 -20.31 -3.68 -6.60
C SER A 14 -19.40 -4.45 -7.54
N SER A 15 -19.36 -4.01 -8.80
CA SER A 15 -18.41 -4.50 -9.80
C SER A 15 -17.44 -3.39 -10.16
N VAL A 16 -16.14 -3.71 -10.13
CA VAL A 16 -15.05 -2.79 -10.46
C VAL A 16 -14.36 -3.29 -11.72
N GLU A 17 -14.40 -2.49 -12.77
CA GLU A 17 -13.71 -2.75 -14.03
C GLU A 17 -12.49 -1.82 -14.12
N VAL A 18 -11.31 -2.43 -14.09
CA VAL A 18 -10.04 -1.70 -14.21
C VAL A 18 -9.61 -1.70 -15.67
N ARG A 19 -9.50 -0.50 -16.26
CA ARG A 19 -9.14 -0.30 -17.68
C ARG A 19 -7.78 0.36 -17.89
N THR A 20 -7.05 0.56 -16.79
CA THR A 20 -5.71 1.12 -16.77
C THR A 20 -4.69 0.10 -16.28
N ALA A 21 -3.42 0.36 -16.56
CA ALA A 21 -2.35 -0.52 -16.12
C ALA A 21 -2.10 -0.35 -14.61
N VAL A 22 -2.14 -1.46 -13.86
CA VAL A 22 -1.83 -1.50 -12.42
C VAL A 22 -0.67 -2.46 -12.21
N ARG A 23 0.53 -1.93 -11.94
CA ARG A 23 1.79 -2.70 -12.04
C ARG A 23 2.51 -2.82 -10.71
N GLU A 24 2.66 -1.73 -9.97
CA GLU A 24 3.40 -1.70 -8.71
C GLU A 24 2.51 -1.89 -7.50
N ILE A 25 3.07 -2.31 -6.35
CA ILE A 25 2.34 -2.39 -5.08
C ILE A 25 1.64 -1.06 -4.76
N SER A 26 2.29 0.07 -5.05
CA SER A 26 1.72 1.40 -4.84
C SER A 26 0.51 1.66 -5.75
N ASP A 27 0.50 1.17 -7.00
CA ASP A 27 -0.64 1.26 -7.91
C ASP A 27 -1.87 0.52 -7.34
N TYR A 28 -1.66 -0.69 -6.82
CA TYR A 28 -2.73 -1.46 -6.14
C TYR A 28 -3.22 -0.74 -4.89
N SER A 29 -2.31 -0.09 -4.15
CA SER A 29 -2.67 0.75 -3.01
C SER A 29 -3.50 1.97 -3.41
N ALA A 30 -3.13 2.65 -4.51
CA ALA A 30 -3.87 3.79 -5.06
C ALA A 30 -5.26 3.38 -5.56
N LEU A 31 -5.35 2.27 -6.30
CA LEU A 31 -6.62 1.66 -6.73
C LEU A 31 -7.50 1.37 -5.52
N GLY A 32 -6.95 0.78 -4.47
CA GLY A 32 -7.69 0.48 -3.25
C GLY A 32 -8.19 1.73 -2.53
N ALA A 33 -7.45 2.84 -2.57
CA ALA A 33 -7.92 4.11 -2.01
C ALA A 33 -9.13 4.67 -2.76
N VAL A 34 -9.08 4.66 -4.10
CA VAL A 34 -10.19 5.12 -4.96
C VAL A 34 -11.43 4.26 -4.74
N VAL A 35 -11.28 2.94 -4.82
CA VAL A 35 -12.39 2.00 -4.68
C VAL A 35 -12.95 2.01 -3.26
N GLY A 36 -12.10 2.07 -2.23
CA GLY A 36 -12.54 2.15 -0.84
C GLY A 36 -13.42 3.37 -0.59
N GLY A 37 -13.00 4.55 -1.04
CA GLY A 37 -13.78 5.78 -0.91
C GLY A 37 -15.14 5.73 -1.62
N ALA A 38 -15.21 5.05 -2.76
CA ALA A 38 -16.44 4.89 -3.54
C ALA A 38 -17.40 3.84 -2.94
N VAL A 39 -16.90 2.63 -2.70
CA VAL A 39 -17.72 1.45 -2.30
C VAL A 39 -18.12 1.48 -0.83
N ARG A 40 -17.31 2.10 0.04
CA ARG A 40 -17.54 2.14 1.49
C ARG A 40 -17.74 0.74 2.09
N GLN A 41 -18.90 0.46 2.71
CA GLN A 41 -19.17 -0.80 3.42
C GLN A 41 -19.68 -1.93 2.50
N GLY A 42 -19.11 -2.05 1.30
CA GLY A 42 -19.48 -3.07 0.31
C GLY A 42 -18.42 -4.15 0.12
N VAL A 43 -18.74 -5.13 -0.74
CA VAL A 43 -17.82 -6.17 -1.21
C VAL A 43 -17.59 -5.96 -2.71
N PRO A 44 -16.50 -5.29 -3.13
CA PRO A 44 -16.21 -5.11 -4.54
C PRO A 44 -15.66 -6.37 -5.19
N TRP A 45 -16.12 -6.64 -6.41
CA TRP A 45 -15.57 -7.68 -7.29
C TRP A 45 -14.82 -7.02 -8.44
N PHE A 46 -13.53 -7.31 -8.56
CA PHE A 46 -12.60 -6.70 -9.51
C PHE A 46 -12.40 -7.55 -10.76
N SER A 47 -12.34 -6.86 -11.90
CA SER A 47 -11.97 -7.40 -13.21
C SER A 47 -10.99 -6.46 -13.93
N GLY A 48 -10.28 -6.98 -14.94
CA GLY A 48 -9.34 -6.18 -15.75
C GLY A 48 -7.95 -5.97 -15.11
N LEU A 49 -7.70 -6.56 -13.94
CA LEU A 49 -6.35 -6.58 -13.36
C LEU A 49 -5.47 -7.60 -14.05
N LEU A 50 -4.34 -7.15 -14.61
CA LEU A 50 -3.31 -8.01 -15.21
C LEU A 50 -2.38 -8.58 -14.13
N LEU A 51 -2.95 -9.31 -13.17
CA LEU A 51 -2.20 -9.96 -12.08
C LEU A 51 -2.45 -11.46 -12.10
N THR A 52 -1.37 -12.23 -12.03
CA THR A 52 -1.41 -13.69 -11.92
C THR A 52 -0.59 -14.15 -10.73
N ARG A 53 -0.76 -15.42 -10.32
CA ARG A 53 0.06 -16.03 -9.26
C ARG A 53 1.53 -16.26 -9.65
N GLU A 54 1.88 -16.00 -10.91
CA GLU A 54 3.25 -16.05 -11.41
C GLU A 54 4.03 -14.76 -11.09
N ASP A 55 3.33 -13.66 -10.79
CA ASP A 55 3.98 -12.42 -10.33
C ASP A 55 4.55 -12.64 -8.92
N PRO A 56 5.85 -12.43 -8.68
CA PRO A 56 6.47 -12.74 -7.40
C PRO A 56 5.93 -11.90 -6.23
N LEU A 57 5.21 -10.80 -6.50
CA LEU A 57 4.62 -9.92 -5.50
C LEU A 57 3.09 -9.87 -5.57
N TRP A 58 2.45 -10.90 -6.12
CA TRP A 58 0.99 -10.94 -6.24
C TRP A 58 0.29 -10.80 -4.88
N GLU A 59 0.82 -11.42 -3.83
CA GLU A 59 0.27 -11.29 -2.47
C GLU A 59 0.43 -9.89 -1.91
N GLU A 60 1.59 -9.25 -2.09
CA GLU A 60 1.83 -7.88 -1.64
C GLU A 60 0.93 -6.87 -2.34
N LYS A 61 0.67 -7.07 -3.63
CA LYS A 61 -0.25 -6.25 -4.43
C LYS A 61 -1.68 -6.37 -3.90
N LEU A 62 -2.17 -7.59 -3.68
CA LEU A 62 -3.50 -7.81 -3.09
C LEU A 62 -3.58 -7.31 -1.64
N LYS A 63 -2.52 -7.49 -0.84
CA LYS A 63 -2.40 -6.94 0.52
C LYS A 63 -2.53 -5.42 0.49
N ALA A 64 -1.84 -4.73 -0.41
CA ALA A 64 -1.88 -3.28 -0.54
C ALA A 64 -3.26 -2.77 -1.00
N LEU A 65 -3.89 -3.46 -1.94
CA LEU A 65 -5.25 -3.19 -2.42
C LEU A 65 -6.26 -3.24 -1.25
N GLY A 66 -6.31 -4.37 -0.55
CA GLY A 66 -7.22 -4.57 0.58
C GLY A 66 -6.95 -3.60 1.73
N ALA A 67 -5.68 -3.40 2.08
CA ALA A 67 -5.29 -2.49 3.16
C ALA A 67 -5.73 -1.05 2.90
N ALA A 68 -5.63 -0.57 1.66
CA ALA A 68 -6.05 0.77 1.27
C ALA A 68 -7.58 0.92 1.28
N MET A 69 -8.32 -0.07 0.77
CA MET A 69 -9.79 -0.05 0.80
C MET A 69 -10.33 -0.09 2.25
N ALA A 70 -9.70 -0.89 3.12
CA ALA A 70 -10.07 -0.93 4.53
C ALA A 70 -9.88 0.43 5.21
N ALA A 71 -8.77 1.12 4.92
CA ALA A 71 -8.45 2.42 5.51
C ALA A 71 -9.38 3.54 5.02
N THR A 72 -9.66 3.58 3.72
CA THR A 72 -10.41 4.68 3.09
C THR A 72 -11.92 4.46 3.04
N GLY A 73 -12.37 3.20 3.11
CA GLY A 73 -13.77 2.80 2.90
C GLY A 73 -14.36 1.86 3.94
N ALA A 74 -13.57 1.30 4.86
CA ALA A 74 -14.00 0.20 5.72
C ALA A 74 -14.47 -1.06 4.95
N VAL A 75 -13.94 -1.28 3.75
CA VAL A 75 -14.13 -2.53 2.98
C VAL A 75 -13.34 -3.64 3.67
N ALA A 76 -14.04 -4.68 4.12
CA ALA A 76 -13.44 -5.81 4.85
C ALA A 76 -13.19 -7.06 3.98
N LEU A 77 -13.83 -7.14 2.81
CA LEU A 77 -13.69 -8.25 1.87
C LEU A 77 -13.81 -7.71 0.44
N TYR A 78 -13.08 -8.31 -0.48
CA TYR A 78 -13.19 -8.07 -1.91
C TYR A 78 -12.82 -9.34 -2.66
N HIS A 79 -13.21 -9.39 -3.93
CA HIS A 79 -12.90 -10.51 -4.82
C HIS A 79 -12.16 -10.00 -6.04
N VAL A 80 -11.15 -10.73 -6.51
CA VAL A 80 -10.45 -10.45 -7.78
C VAL A 80 -10.64 -11.66 -8.66
N ALA A 81 -11.20 -11.44 -9.85
CA ALA A 81 -11.40 -12.46 -10.87
C ALA A 81 -10.13 -13.33 -11.02
N GLU A 82 -10.31 -14.65 -11.05
CA GLU A 82 -9.25 -15.65 -11.28
C GLU A 82 -8.14 -15.74 -10.20
N LEU A 83 -8.11 -14.84 -9.21
CA LEU A 83 -7.07 -14.80 -8.17
C LEU A 83 -7.58 -15.21 -6.79
N THR A 84 -8.66 -14.60 -6.33
CA THR A 84 -9.21 -14.88 -4.99
C THR A 84 -10.09 -16.13 -5.03
N PRO A 85 -10.02 -17.02 -4.02
CA PRO A 85 -10.71 -18.32 -4.06
C PRO A 85 -12.21 -18.26 -4.33
N GLU A 86 -12.91 -17.26 -3.77
CA GLU A 86 -14.36 -17.12 -3.91
C GLU A 86 -14.78 -16.38 -5.18
N ALA A 87 -13.87 -15.75 -5.93
CA ALA A 87 -14.23 -14.89 -7.07
C ALA A 87 -15.03 -15.59 -8.18
N GLU A 88 -14.78 -16.88 -8.39
CA GLU A 88 -15.46 -17.71 -9.39
C GLU A 88 -16.88 -18.07 -8.96
N LEU A 89 -17.08 -18.32 -7.67
CA LEU A 89 -18.39 -18.59 -7.06
C LEU A 89 -19.22 -17.32 -6.92
N GLN A 90 -18.53 -16.19 -6.79
CA GLN A 90 -19.08 -14.87 -6.53
C GLN A 90 -19.07 -13.98 -7.78
N ARG A 91 -19.07 -14.56 -9.00
CA ARG A 91 -19.20 -13.75 -10.23
C ARG A 91 -20.54 -13.01 -10.24
N PRO A 92 -20.59 -11.72 -10.60
CA PRO A 92 -21.85 -10.99 -10.74
C PRO A 92 -22.76 -11.67 -11.78
N PRO A 93 -24.00 -12.09 -11.43
CA PRO A 93 -24.88 -12.84 -12.34
C PRO A 93 -25.38 -12.01 -13.55
N SER A 94 -25.23 -10.69 -13.51
CA SER A 94 -25.17 -9.80 -14.67
C SER A 94 -24.76 -8.40 -14.19
N HIS A 95 -23.96 -7.66 -14.97
CA HIS A 95 -23.57 -6.27 -14.66
C HIS A 95 -24.75 -5.28 -14.47
N ARG A 96 -26.01 -5.73 -14.61
CA ARG A 96 -27.22 -4.88 -14.55
C ARG A 96 -27.78 -4.67 -13.14
N GLN A 97 -27.28 -5.36 -12.11
CA GLN A 97 -27.84 -5.26 -10.74
C GLN A 97 -26.86 -4.72 -9.68
N LEU A 98 -25.56 -4.66 -9.97
CA LEU A 98 -24.57 -4.12 -9.04
C LEU A 98 -24.22 -2.68 -9.40
N GLU A 99 -23.84 -1.90 -8.39
CA GLU A 99 -23.17 -0.62 -8.63
C GLU A 99 -21.88 -0.86 -9.42
N ARG A 100 -21.73 -0.17 -10.54
CA ARG A 100 -20.58 -0.34 -11.44
C ARG A 100 -19.62 0.83 -11.28
N LEU A 101 -18.37 0.51 -10.95
CA LEU A 101 -17.26 1.44 -10.92
C LEU A 101 -16.29 1.09 -12.05
N VAL A 102 -15.91 2.09 -12.83
CA VAL A 102 -14.87 1.96 -13.86
C VAL A 102 -13.68 2.79 -13.43
N VAL A 103 -12.50 2.19 -13.45
CA VAL A 103 -11.23 2.86 -13.10
C VAL A 103 -10.36 2.92 -14.35
N ASP A 104 -10.36 4.09 -14.99
CA ASP A 104 -9.58 4.38 -16.21
C ASP A 104 -8.22 5.04 -15.91
N ASP A 105 -8.00 5.49 -14.66
CA ASP A 105 -6.77 6.16 -14.22
C ASP A 105 -6.55 5.99 -12.71
N LEU A 106 -5.29 5.95 -12.30
CA LEU A 106 -4.84 5.85 -10.90
C LEU A 106 -4.41 7.20 -10.30
N ALA A 107 -4.24 8.25 -11.11
CA ALA A 107 -3.71 9.54 -10.63
C ALA A 107 -4.51 10.09 -9.45
N GLN A 108 -5.83 9.95 -9.48
CA GLN A 108 -6.71 10.36 -8.38
C GLN A 108 -6.34 9.66 -7.05
N GLY A 109 -6.00 8.37 -7.09
CA GLY A 109 -5.62 7.61 -5.90
C GLY A 109 -4.33 8.10 -5.26
N TYR A 110 -3.35 8.52 -6.07
CA TYR A 110 -2.12 9.15 -5.58
C TYR A 110 -2.36 10.56 -5.03
N VAL A 111 -3.13 11.37 -5.75
CA VAL A 111 -3.37 12.78 -5.40
C VAL A 111 -4.20 12.91 -4.13
N MET A 112 -5.26 12.11 -3.95
CA MET A 112 -6.19 12.26 -2.82
C MET A 112 -5.56 12.01 -1.44
N LEU A 113 -4.42 11.31 -1.41
CA LEU A 113 -3.66 10.97 -0.20
C LEU A 113 -2.31 11.71 -0.11
N SER A 114 -2.09 12.71 -0.97
CA SER A 114 -0.90 13.55 -0.96
C SER A 114 -1.26 14.99 -0.60
N ASP A 115 -0.49 15.57 0.31
CA ASP A 115 -0.52 16.98 0.67
C ASP A 115 0.55 17.75 -0.15
N PRO A 116 0.37 19.07 -0.36
CA PRO A 116 1.33 19.92 -1.07
C PRO A 116 2.57 20.24 -0.22
N VAL A 117 3.37 19.22 0.08
CA VAL A 117 4.63 19.33 0.82
C VAL A 117 5.79 19.69 -0.12
N GLN A 118 6.74 20.49 0.37
CA GLN A 118 7.94 20.92 -0.37
C GLN A 118 9.21 20.15 0.02
N ARG A 119 9.22 19.54 1.20
CA ARG A 119 10.33 18.76 1.76
C ARG A 119 9.76 17.50 2.40
N ILE A 120 10.61 16.47 2.50
CA ILE A 120 10.30 15.21 3.18
C ILE A 120 11.30 15.04 4.33
N ASP A 121 10.80 14.83 5.55
CA ASP A 121 11.63 14.60 6.73
C ASP A 121 11.91 13.12 6.98
N LEU A 122 11.01 12.25 6.50
CA LEU A 122 11.11 10.81 6.65
C LEU A 122 10.48 10.09 5.46
N VAL A 123 11.17 9.06 4.96
CA VAL A 123 10.57 8.07 4.06
C VAL A 123 10.18 6.84 4.87
N TRP A 124 8.94 6.37 4.73
CA TRP A 124 8.43 5.21 5.45
C TRP A 124 7.83 4.16 4.52
N VAL A 125 8.30 2.92 4.68
CA VAL A 125 7.77 1.73 3.99
C VAL A 125 7.26 0.73 5.03
N GLY A 126 6.17 0.05 4.74
CA GLY A 126 5.66 -1.03 5.58
C GLY A 126 4.39 -0.71 6.34
N CYS A 127 3.39 -0.13 5.67
CA CYS A 127 2.01 -0.11 6.14
C CYS A 127 1.12 -0.93 5.20
N PRO A 128 0.48 -2.04 5.63
CA PRO A 128 0.35 -2.53 7.01
C PRO A 128 1.66 -3.06 7.64
N HIS A 129 2.47 -3.82 6.90
CA HIS A 129 3.83 -4.24 7.24
C HIS A 129 4.57 -4.61 5.94
N ALA A 130 5.85 -4.28 5.85
CA ALA A 130 6.68 -4.64 4.71
C ALA A 130 6.86 -6.17 4.68
N SER A 131 6.70 -6.77 3.51
CA SER A 131 7.07 -8.17 3.28
C SER A 131 8.57 -8.33 3.11
N LEU A 132 9.02 -9.59 3.05
CA LEU A 132 10.42 -9.92 2.79
C LEU A 132 10.86 -9.39 1.41
N GLY A 133 10.03 -9.55 0.37
CA GLY A 133 10.31 -9.03 -0.97
C GLY A 133 10.28 -7.50 -1.08
N GLU A 134 9.47 -6.82 -0.26
CA GLU A 134 9.52 -5.36 -0.17
C GLU A 134 10.86 -4.88 0.44
N ILE A 135 11.36 -5.57 1.47
CA ILE A 135 12.64 -5.26 2.11
C ILE A 135 13.81 -5.51 1.15
N GLU A 136 13.81 -6.64 0.44
CA GLU A 136 14.80 -6.97 -0.60
C GLU A 136 14.91 -5.83 -1.61
N ARG A 137 13.78 -5.41 -2.19
CA ARG A 137 13.75 -4.34 -3.20
C ARG A 137 14.26 -3.01 -2.71
N VAL A 138 14.06 -2.71 -1.42
CA VAL A 138 14.62 -1.49 -0.81
C VAL A 138 16.13 -1.66 -0.63
N ALA A 139 16.58 -2.79 -0.08
CA ALA A 139 18.00 -3.08 0.15
C ALA A 139 18.81 -2.99 -1.16
N GLU A 140 18.33 -3.59 -2.25
CA GLU A 140 18.95 -3.51 -3.58
C GLU A 140 19.12 -2.08 -4.07
N ARG A 141 18.13 -1.21 -3.84
CA ARG A 141 18.14 0.18 -4.31
C ARG A 141 19.07 1.07 -3.50
N VAL A 142 19.25 0.78 -2.22
CA VAL A 142 20.10 1.58 -1.32
C VAL A 142 21.52 1.00 -1.18
N ARG A 143 21.79 -0.19 -1.72
CA ARG A 143 23.10 -0.84 -1.68
C ARG A 143 24.22 0.08 -2.18
N GLY A 144 25.21 0.32 -1.32
CA GLY A 144 26.37 1.18 -1.62
C GLY A 144 26.00 2.66 -1.81
N ARG A 145 24.87 3.11 -1.28
CA ARG A 145 24.44 4.51 -1.25
C ARG A 145 24.44 5.04 0.18
N THR A 146 24.32 6.35 0.31
CA THR A 146 24.10 7.04 1.58
C THR A 146 22.83 7.86 1.46
N LEU A 147 21.92 7.68 2.41
CA LEU A 147 20.64 8.38 2.44
C LEU A 147 20.82 9.78 3.03
N ARG A 148 20.14 10.75 2.44
CA ARG A 148 20.07 12.15 2.89
C ARG A 148 18.79 12.44 3.68
N VAL A 149 17.74 11.66 3.45
CA VAL A 149 16.52 11.64 4.28
C VAL A 149 16.45 10.28 4.99
N PRO A 150 16.13 10.25 6.29
CA PRO A 150 15.89 9.00 7.01
C PRO A 150 14.90 8.09 6.28
N LEU A 151 15.20 6.79 6.23
CA LEU A 151 14.34 5.76 5.64
C LEU A 151 14.01 4.70 6.69
N TRP A 152 12.75 4.57 7.04
CA TRP A 152 12.27 3.58 8.00
C TRP A 152 11.43 2.51 7.34
N LEU A 153 11.70 1.26 7.68
CA LEU A 153 10.89 0.11 7.31
C LEU A 153 10.27 -0.49 8.58
N THR A 154 8.98 -0.79 8.52
CA THR A 154 8.28 -1.53 9.59
C THR A 154 7.79 -2.88 9.07
N CYS A 155 8.12 -3.96 9.77
CA CYS A 155 7.77 -5.33 9.38
C CYS A 155 7.43 -6.20 10.60
N ALA A 156 6.98 -7.43 10.34
CA ALA A 156 6.81 -8.41 11.40
C ALA A 156 8.18 -8.97 11.83
N ARG A 157 8.32 -9.35 13.11
CA ARG A 157 9.58 -9.91 13.63
C ARG A 157 10.18 -11.06 12.80
N PRO A 158 9.42 -12.09 12.39
CA PRO A 158 9.98 -13.18 11.56
C PRO A 158 10.50 -12.68 10.20
N VAL A 159 9.86 -11.64 9.65
CA VAL A 159 10.29 -11.01 8.40
C VAL A 159 11.60 -10.24 8.59
N LYS A 160 11.74 -9.50 9.70
CA LYS A 160 13.00 -8.83 10.04
C LYS A 160 14.14 -9.85 10.21
N GLU A 161 13.89 -10.93 10.93
CA GLU A 161 14.86 -12.01 11.14
C GLU A 161 15.29 -12.65 9.81
N ALA A 162 14.36 -12.98 8.93
CA ALA A 162 14.67 -13.49 7.60
C ALA A 162 15.51 -12.49 6.78
N ALA A 163 15.14 -11.22 6.78
CA ALA A 163 15.88 -10.16 6.09
C ALA A 163 17.28 -9.91 6.68
N MET A 164 17.48 -10.13 7.99
CA MET A 164 18.80 -10.09 8.61
C MET A 164 19.68 -11.24 8.13
N HIS A 165 19.16 -12.46 8.09
CA HIS A 165 19.90 -13.62 7.58
C HIS A 165 20.29 -13.45 6.10
N ALA A 166 19.44 -12.80 5.31
CA ALA A 166 19.73 -12.44 3.92
C ALA A 166 20.73 -11.26 3.75
N GLY A 167 21.09 -10.58 4.84
CA GLY A 167 21.99 -9.42 4.83
C GLY A 167 21.33 -8.08 4.46
N TRP A 168 20.05 -8.08 4.08
CA TRP A 168 19.33 -6.89 3.61
C TRP A 168 19.13 -5.83 4.69
N VAL A 169 18.93 -6.23 5.95
CA VAL A 169 18.86 -5.26 7.06
C VAL A 169 20.17 -4.51 7.19
N SER A 170 21.31 -5.21 7.12
CA SER A 170 22.64 -4.59 7.17
C SER A 170 22.88 -3.65 5.99
N GLU A 171 22.42 -4.00 4.79
CA GLU A 171 22.51 -3.12 3.61
C GLU A 171 21.72 -1.83 3.79
N ILE A 172 20.50 -1.93 4.33
CA ILE A 172 19.65 -0.76 4.61
C ILE A 172 20.25 0.11 5.70
N GLU A 173 20.74 -0.48 6.80
CA GLU A 173 21.35 0.24 7.91
C GLU A 173 22.67 0.90 7.50
N ALA A 174 23.49 0.25 6.67
CA ALA A 174 24.72 0.84 6.11
C ALA A 174 24.45 2.08 5.25
N ALA A 175 23.29 2.14 4.59
CA ALA A 175 22.87 3.33 3.85
C ALA A 175 22.34 4.45 4.75
N GLY A 176 22.13 4.20 6.05
CA GLY A 176 21.51 5.13 7.00
C GLY A 176 20.02 4.92 7.21
N GLY A 177 19.46 3.80 6.75
CA GLY A 177 18.08 3.40 7.00
C GLY A 177 17.91 2.68 8.33
N SER A 178 16.67 2.34 8.67
CA SER A 178 16.35 1.57 9.89
C SER A 178 15.20 0.61 9.64
N VAL A 179 15.33 -0.62 10.16
CA VAL A 179 14.29 -1.65 10.05
C VAL A 179 13.76 -1.99 11.44
N PHE A 180 12.48 -1.76 11.67
CA PHE A 180 11.82 -2.01 12.94
C PHE A 180 10.86 -3.20 12.83
N ALA A 181 10.87 -4.05 13.86
CA ALA A 181 9.90 -5.12 14.02
C ALA A 181 8.79 -4.67 14.96
N ASP A 182 7.56 -5.14 14.71
CA ASP A 182 6.40 -4.99 15.60
C ASP A 182 6.05 -3.53 15.95
N ALA A 183 6.34 -2.61 15.02
CA ALA A 183 6.12 -1.17 15.18
C ALA A 183 5.26 -0.62 14.05
N CYS A 184 4.44 0.38 14.33
CA CYS A 184 3.62 1.06 13.34
C CYS A 184 3.82 2.58 13.44
N LEU A 185 4.36 3.20 12.39
CA LEU A 185 4.63 4.63 12.38
C LEU A 185 3.35 5.47 12.57
N ALA A 186 2.21 4.98 12.06
CA ALA A 186 0.94 5.70 12.15
C ALA A 186 0.46 5.99 13.58
N ILE A 187 0.89 5.18 14.57
CA ILE A 187 0.58 5.38 15.99
C ILE A 187 1.77 5.86 16.82
N ALA A 188 2.95 5.94 16.21
CA ALA A 188 4.14 6.47 16.86
C ALA A 188 3.99 7.99 17.07
N PRO A 189 4.72 8.59 18.02
CA PRO A 189 4.70 10.03 18.24
C PRO A 189 5.56 10.75 17.17
N VAL A 190 5.17 10.64 15.90
CA VAL A 190 5.94 11.08 14.71
C VAL A 190 6.43 12.53 14.83
N ARG A 191 5.57 13.44 15.29
CA ARG A 191 5.94 14.86 15.51
C ARG A 191 6.91 15.06 16.66
N THR A 192 6.76 14.32 17.75
CA THR A 192 7.70 14.39 18.89
C THR A 192 9.08 13.87 18.50
N LEU A 193 9.14 12.97 17.51
CA LEU A 193 10.38 12.51 16.90
C LEU A 193 10.98 13.52 15.90
N GLY A 194 10.32 14.66 15.67
CA GLY A 194 10.79 15.76 14.83
C GLY A 194 10.42 15.66 13.35
N PHE A 195 9.52 14.74 12.99
CA PHE A 195 9.08 14.58 11.59
C PHE A 195 7.73 15.29 11.37
N GLU A 196 7.70 16.24 10.43
CA GLU A 196 6.49 16.97 10.05
C GLU A 196 5.94 16.53 8.69
N THR A 197 6.79 15.96 7.84
CA THR A 197 6.44 15.50 6.49
C THR A 197 6.98 14.10 6.23
N VAL A 198 6.09 13.19 5.80
CA VAL A 198 6.43 11.77 5.57
C VAL A 198 6.05 11.36 4.15
N MET A 199 6.98 10.72 3.45
CA MET A 199 6.73 10.11 2.14
C MET A 199 6.58 8.60 2.28
N THR A 200 5.60 7.99 1.61
CA THR A 200 5.33 6.56 1.72
C THR A 200 4.76 5.96 0.43
N PRO A 201 5.03 4.69 0.10
CA PRO A 201 4.40 4.00 -1.03
C PRO A 201 3.12 3.25 -0.66
N SER A 202 2.52 3.55 0.50
CA SER A 202 1.30 2.92 0.98
C SER A 202 0.18 3.93 1.13
N ALA A 203 -0.94 3.72 0.44
CA ALA A 203 -2.14 4.53 0.61
C ALA A 203 -2.72 4.39 2.03
N LYS A 204 -2.69 3.18 2.62
CA LYS A 204 -3.07 2.97 4.03
C LYS A 204 -2.16 3.79 4.96
N GLY A 205 -0.85 3.74 4.72
CA GLY A 205 0.13 4.49 5.50
C GLY A 205 -0.14 6.00 5.40
N ALA A 206 -0.33 6.49 4.18
CA ALA A 206 -0.63 7.89 3.90
C ALA A 206 -1.92 8.35 4.60
N PHE A 207 -2.99 7.56 4.52
CA PHE A 207 -4.25 7.84 5.18
C PHE A 207 -4.08 8.00 6.70
N TYR A 208 -3.41 7.06 7.38
CA TYR A 208 -3.26 7.16 8.83
C TYR A 208 -2.22 8.19 9.27
N LEU A 209 -1.15 8.41 8.52
CA LEU A 209 -0.21 9.49 8.80
C LEU A 209 -0.90 10.85 8.79
N ARG A 210 -1.79 11.07 7.81
CA ARG A 210 -2.55 12.31 7.69
C ARG A 210 -3.61 12.46 8.78
N ASN A 211 -4.40 11.40 9.03
CA ASN A 211 -5.57 11.49 9.90
C ASN A 211 -5.27 11.24 11.39
N LEU A 212 -4.31 10.37 11.69
CA LEU A 212 -3.95 9.96 13.05
C LEU A 212 -2.68 10.66 13.53
N ALA A 213 -1.57 10.51 12.82
CA ALA A 213 -0.30 11.16 13.18
C ALA A 213 -0.33 12.68 12.90
N ARG A 214 -1.22 13.13 12.00
CA ARG A 214 -1.44 14.54 11.63
C ARG A 214 -0.15 15.24 11.19
N VAL A 215 0.59 14.57 10.32
CA VAL A 215 1.77 15.10 9.60
C VAL A 215 1.42 15.32 8.14
N GLY A 216 2.19 16.15 7.43
CA GLY A 216 2.08 16.28 5.98
C GLY A 216 2.52 14.98 5.30
N VAL A 217 1.83 14.58 4.24
CA VAL A 217 2.08 13.29 3.60
C VAL A 217 2.33 13.43 2.11
N ARG A 218 3.26 12.64 1.56
CA ARG A 218 3.37 12.39 0.12
C ARG A 218 3.21 10.90 -0.16
N PHE A 219 2.18 10.51 -0.90
CA PHE A 219 2.00 9.14 -1.37
C PHE A 219 2.57 9.03 -2.79
N ALA A 220 3.54 8.14 -2.99
CA ALA A 220 4.26 8.01 -4.26
C ALA A 220 4.82 6.60 -4.48
N PRO A 221 5.20 6.21 -5.70
CA PRO A 221 5.83 4.92 -5.96
C PRO A 221 7.06 4.63 -5.10
N LEU A 222 7.36 3.34 -4.87
CA LEU A 222 8.50 2.94 -4.03
C LEU A 222 9.81 3.52 -4.57
N GLN A 223 9.98 3.52 -5.89
CA GLN A 223 11.15 4.10 -6.54
C GLN A 223 11.29 5.60 -6.23
N ALA A 224 10.19 6.35 -6.26
CA ALA A 224 10.19 7.77 -5.96
C ALA A 224 10.54 8.04 -4.48
N CYS A 225 9.97 7.22 -3.58
CA CYS A 225 10.28 7.25 -2.15
C CYS A 225 11.79 7.03 -1.88
N VAL A 226 12.36 5.96 -2.44
CA VAL A 226 13.78 5.63 -2.21
C VAL A 226 14.70 6.63 -2.90
N THR A 227 14.33 7.13 -4.08
CA THR A 227 15.11 8.16 -4.78
C THR A 227 15.14 9.46 -3.97
N THR A 228 14.02 9.87 -3.40
CA THR A 228 13.95 11.03 -2.49
C THR A 228 14.86 10.81 -1.28
N ALA A 229 14.85 9.61 -0.69
CA ALA A 229 15.72 9.27 0.43
C ALA A 229 17.21 9.39 0.09
N ILE A 230 17.62 8.96 -1.10
CA ILE A 230 19.01 9.03 -1.58
C ILE A 230 19.41 10.47 -1.92
N ARG A 231 18.55 11.22 -2.63
CA ARG A 231 18.90 12.54 -3.17
C ARG A 231 18.73 13.69 -2.18
N GLY A 232 17.84 13.56 -1.20
CA GLY A 232 17.54 14.65 -0.26
C GLY A 232 16.57 15.69 -0.81
N GLU A 233 16.04 15.48 -2.01
CA GLU A 233 15.10 16.37 -2.69
C GLU A 233 13.85 15.58 -3.09
N LEU A 234 12.70 16.23 -3.07
CA LEU A 234 11.42 15.61 -3.45
C LEU A 234 11.49 15.16 -4.92
N PHE A 235 11.22 13.88 -5.15
CA PHE A 235 11.13 13.29 -6.49
C PHE A 235 9.75 12.65 -6.66
N ASP A 236 8.98 13.11 -7.64
CA ASP A 236 7.59 12.70 -7.83
C ASP A 236 7.39 11.50 -8.79
N GLY A 237 8.46 11.04 -9.46
CA GLY A 237 8.38 10.00 -10.49
C GLY A 237 8.72 10.54 -11.87
#